data_AF-A0AAE3GF70-F1
#
_entry.id   AF-A0AAE3GF70-F1
#
_cell.length_a   1.000
_cell.length_b   1.000
_cell.length_c   1.000
_cell.angle_alpha   90.00
_cell.angle_beta   90.00
_cell.angle_gamma   90.00
#
_symmetry.space_group_name_H-M   'P 1'
#
loop_
_entity.id
_entity.type
_entity.pdbx_description
1 polymer ?
#
loop_
_entity_poly.entity_id
_entity_poly.type
_entity_poly.pdbx_seq_one_letter_code
_entity_poly.pdbx_strand_id
1 'polypeptide(L)'
;MTRTDRLYALVEELRSAAPRPRTVAQLAARFEVSSRTIQRDLQALMHAGVPLRAAAGRTGGWFVDPVMTLPPINFTATEITAIAVALAAAESAAPFSAAARSAMQKLTAAIAAGSVAPARDLARRIQVVPAPLPDEILSTVERAIAERQVVWLRYGDAAGEETEREVEPAGLLTARGSWYLIGWCRLRQAGRGFRLDRIRAARLTGEPAPAHELADLAAVLPEETKPADVLDALTRPEQ
;
A
#
# COMPACT_ATOMS: atom_id res chain seq x y z
N MET A 1 17.63 7.82 -32.24
CA MET A 1 16.71 7.59 -31.11
C MET A 1 16.86 8.73 -30.10
N THR A 2 15.77 9.36 -29.67
CA THR A 2 15.86 10.42 -28.63
C THR A 2 16.22 9.81 -27.27
N ARG A 3 16.68 10.64 -26.32
CA ARG A 3 16.98 10.13 -24.97
C ARG A 3 15.74 9.57 -24.29
N THR A 4 14.58 10.23 -24.44
CA THR A 4 13.32 9.79 -23.85
C THR A 4 12.89 8.44 -24.41
N ASP A 5 12.91 8.26 -25.73
CA ASP A 5 12.58 6.97 -26.37
C ASP A 5 13.52 5.86 -25.88
N ARG A 6 14.82 6.17 -25.72
CA ARG A 6 15.80 5.22 -25.20
C ARG A 6 15.52 4.82 -23.76
N LEU A 7 15.15 5.76 -22.90
CA LEU A 7 14.80 5.47 -21.51
C LEU A 7 13.59 4.54 -21.42
N TYR A 8 12.54 4.80 -22.19
CA TYR A 8 11.37 3.90 -22.28
C TYR A 8 11.76 2.51 -22.79
N ALA A 9 12.48 2.44 -23.91
CA ALA A 9 12.90 1.17 -24.49
C ALA A 9 13.82 0.37 -23.56
N LEU A 10 14.67 1.05 -22.78
CA LEU A 10 15.57 0.43 -21.82
C LEU A 10 14.83 -0.17 -20.62
N VAL A 11 13.80 0.52 -20.10
CA VAL A 11 12.92 -0.06 -19.07
C VAL A 11 12.24 -1.32 -19.60
N GLU A 12 11.73 -1.28 -20.82
CA GLU A 12 10.96 -2.39 -21.37
C GLU A 12 11.83 -3.60 -21.75
N GLU A 13 13.06 -3.38 -22.20
CA GLU A 13 14.07 -4.43 -22.36
C GLU A 13 14.38 -5.11 -21.01
N LEU A 14 14.54 -4.32 -19.95
CA LEU A 14 14.85 -4.87 -18.62
C LEU A 14 13.64 -5.59 -18.00
N ARG A 15 12.41 -5.13 -18.25
CA ARG A 15 11.18 -5.83 -17.82
C ARG A 15 10.98 -7.15 -18.57
N SER A 16 11.09 -7.13 -19.89
CA SER A 16 10.91 -8.34 -20.72
C SER A 16 11.98 -9.40 -20.45
N ALA A 17 13.20 -8.98 -20.10
CA ALA A 17 14.28 -9.88 -19.73
C ALA A 17 14.18 -10.38 -18.28
N ALA A 18 13.36 -9.77 -17.43
CA ALA A 18 13.27 -10.12 -16.01
C ALA A 18 12.86 -11.61 -15.83
N PRO A 19 13.45 -12.33 -14.84
CA PRO A 19 14.40 -11.85 -13.83
C PRO A 19 15.87 -11.90 -14.28
N ARG A 20 16.17 -12.20 -15.56
CA ARG A 20 17.55 -12.31 -16.03
C ARG A 20 18.21 -10.94 -16.15
N PRO A 21 19.39 -10.74 -15.54
CA PRO A 21 20.12 -9.48 -15.64
C PRO A 21 20.71 -9.26 -17.04
N ARG A 22 20.77 -7.98 -17.44
CA ARG A 22 21.44 -7.49 -18.66
C ARG A 22 22.67 -6.69 -18.30
N THR A 23 23.81 -6.99 -18.92
CA THR A 23 25.04 -6.21 -18.68
C THR A 23 24.95 -4.85 -19.37
N VAL A 24 25.72 -3.88 -18.86
CA VAL A 24 25.84 -2.57 -19.52
C VAL A 24 26.32 -2.72 -20.96
N ALA A 25 27.23 -3.66 -21.23
CA ALA A 25 27.73 -3.92 -22.57
C ALA A 25 26.65 -4.48 -23.51
N GLN A 26 25.78 -5.38 -23.03
CA GLN A 26 24.65 -5.91 -23.81
C GLN A 26 23.65 -4.81 -24.17
N LEU A 27 23.30 -3.95 -23.21
CA LEU A 27 22.39 -2.83 -23.44
C LEU A 27 23.02 -1.80 -24.38
N ALA A 28 24.32 -1.52 -24.23
CA ALA A 28 25.07 -0.60 -25.08
C ALA A 28 25.07 -1.05 -26.54
N ALA A 29 25.34 -2.34 -26.78
CA ALA A 29 25.27 -2.94 -28.09
C ALA A 29 23.85 -2.90 -28.67
N ARG A 30 22.83 -3.28 -27.88
CA ARG A 30 21.43 -3.32 -28.34
C ARG A 30 20.87 -1.95 -28.71
N PHE A 31 21.19 -0.91 -27.94
CA PHE A 31 20.70 0.44 -28.18
C PHE A 31 21.67 1.30 -29.00
N GLU A 32 22.76 0.70 -29.51
CA GLU A 32 23.79 1.35 -30.34
C GLU A 32 24.36 2.64 -29.70
N VAL A 33 24.64 2.59 -28.40
CA VAL A 33 25.19 3.72 -27.63
C VAL A 33 26.38 3.28 -26.77
N SER A 34 27.16 4.24 -26.29
CA SER A 34 28.27 3.94 -25.38
C SER A 34 27.80 3.36 -24.04
N SER A 35 28.63 2.52 -23.41
CA SER A 35 28.41 2.05 -22.03
C SER A 35 28.22 3.20 -21.03
N ARG A 36 28.93 4.32 -21.22
CA ARG A 36 28.78 5.54 -20.40
C ARG A 36 27.41 6.18 -20.56
N THR A 37 26.78 6.06 -21.73
CA THR A 37 25.41 6.53 -21.98
C THR A 37 24.41 5.64 -21.26
N ILE A 38 24.51 4.31 -21.41
CA ILE A 38 23.67 3.35 -20.69
C ILE A 38 23.76 3.53 -19.19
N GLN A 39 24.96 3.68 -18.64
CA GLN A 39 25.15 3.85 -17.21
C GLN A 39 24.51 5.15 -16.70
N ARG A 40 24.59 6.26 -17.45
CA ARG A 40 23.89 7.50 -17.13
C ARG A 40 22.38 7.36 -17.21
N ASP A 41 21.87 6.61 -18.19
CA ASP A 41 20.44 6.41 -18.38
C ASP A 41 19.86 5.48 -17.28
N LEU A 42 20.58 4.41 -16.90
CA LEU A 42 20.24 3.56 -15.75
C LEU A 42 20.17 4.36 -14.45
N GLN A 43 21.14 5.25 -14.20
CA GLN A 43 21.12 6.14 -13.03
C GLN A 43 19.93 7.11 -13.08
N ALA A 44 19.63 7.68 -14.25
CA ALA A 44 18.47 8.56 -14.41
C ALA A 44 17.15 7.82 -14.12
N LEU A 45 17.01 6.56 -14.55
CA LEU A 45 15.84 5.74 -14.26
C LEU A 45 15.72 5.40 -12.77
N MET A 46 16.82 5.10 -12.09
CA MET A 46 16.82 4.90 -10.64
C MET A 46 16.37 6.16 -9.89
N HIS A 47 16.89 7.33 -10.28
CA HIS A 47 16.46 8.60 -9.70
C HIS A 47 14.99 8.93 -10.01
N ALA A 48 14.47 8.47 -11.15
CA ALA A 48 13.06 8.56 -11.49
C ALA A 48 12.17 7.51 -10.81
N GLY A 49 12.74 6.67 -9.93
CA GLY A 49 11.99 5.69 -9.14
C GLY A 49 11.70 4.37 -9.85
N VAL A 50 12.33 4.09 -11.00
CA VAL A 50 12.25 2.75 -11.61
C VAL A 50 13.03 1.77 -10.71
N PRO A 51 12.42 0.65 -10.27
CA PRO A 51 13.04 -0.24 -9.30
C PRO A 51 14.10 -1.13 -9.97
N LEU A 52 15.23 -0.54 -10.35
CA LEU A 52 16.35 -1.25 -10.94
C LEU A 52 17.32 -1.73 -9.86
N ARG A 53 17.79 -2.97 -9.99
CA ARG A 53 18.90 -3.52 -9.19
C ARG A 53 20.05 -3.97 -10.08
N ALA A 54 21.24 -3.97 -9.48
CA ALA A 54 22.44 -4.53 -10.07
C ALA A 54 22.84 -5.79 -9.28
N ALA A 55 23.01 -6.91 -9.99
CA ALA A 55 23.64 -8.11 -9.45
C ALA A 55 25.15 -8.04 -9.74
N ALA A 56 25.98 -8.31 -8.73
CA ALA A 56 27.43 -8.44 -8.89
C ALA A 56 27.83 -9.84 -9.38
N GLY A 57 29.03 -9.97 -9.95
CA GLY A 57 29.60 -11.25 -10.39
C GLY A 57 29.65 -11.45 -11.90
N ARG A 58 30.20 -12.59 -12.34
CA ARG A 58 30.50 -12.90 -13.76
C ARG A 58 29.26 -13.00 -14.64
N THR A 59 28.11 -13.33 -14.05
CA THR A 59 26.77 -13.37 -14.68
C THR A 59 25.87 -12.23 -14.19
N GLY A 60 26.46 -11.23 -13.52
CA GLY A 60 25.76 -10.08 -12.99
C GLY A 60 25.33 -9.07 -14.07
N GLY A 61 24.56 -8.06 -13.66
CA GLY A 61 24.01 -7.05 -14.55
C GLY A 61 22.80 -6.35 -13.94
N TRP A 62 22.13 -5.55 -14.76
CA TRP A 62 20.98 -4.75 -14.38
C TRP A 62 19.68 -5.47 -14.68
N PHE A 63 18.71 -5.38 -13.79
CA PHE A 63 17.37 -5.95 -13.96
C PHE A 63 16.35 -5.09 -13.21
N VAL A 64 15.08 -5.20 -13.60
CA VAL A 64 13.97 -4.68 -12.80
C VAL A 64 13.77 -5.62 -11.61
N ASP A 65 13.78 -5.07 -10.40
CA ASP A 65 13.59 -5.81 -9.16
C ASP A 65 12.22 -6.55 -9.20
N PRO A 66 12.21 -7.89 -9.27
CA PRO A 66 10.98 -8.66 -9.37
C PRO A 66 10.10 -8.54 -8.11
N VAL A 67 10.66 -8.08 -6.99
CA VAL A 67 9.90 -7.83 -5.75
C VAL A 67 9.08 -6.53 -5.82
N MET A 68 9.47 -5.60 -6.69
CA MET A 68 8.88 -4.26 -6.79
C MET A 68 8.09 -4.03 -8.09
N THR A 69 7.88 -5.09 -8.90
CA THR A 69 7.04 -5.06 -10.09
C THR A 69 6.08 -6.23 -10.08
N LEU A 70 4.84 -6.02 -10.55
CA LEU A 70 3.95 -7.12 -10.86
C LEU A 70 4.43 -7.77 -12.17
N PRO A 71 4.60 -9.11 -12.23
CA PRO A 71 4.81 -9.80 -13.50
C PRO A 71 3.56 -9.64 -14.40
N PRO A 72 3.64 -9.98 -15.70
CA PRO A 72 2.47 -9.97 -16.57
C PRO A 72 1.35 -10.85 -15.97
N ILE A 73 0.26 -10.22 -15.59
CA ILE A 73 -0.95 -10.86 -15.07
C ILE A 73 -2.11 -10.56 -16.00
N ASN A 74 -2.93 -11.56 -16.25
CA ASN A 74 -4.14 -11.42 -17.03
C ASN A 74 -5.32 -11.33 -16.06
N PHE A 75 -6.14 -10.30 -16.23
CA PHE A 75 -7.42 -10.19 -15.57
C PHE A 75 -8.54 -10.33 -16.60
N THR A 76 -9.59 -11.05 -16.23
CA THR A 76 -10.86 -11.04 -16.92
C THR A 76 -11.53 -9.66 -16.78
N ALA A 77 -12.48 -9.34 -17.67
CA ALA A 77 -13.23 -8.09 -17.59
C ALA A 77 -14.00 -7.95 -16.26
N THR A 78 -14.48 -9.07 -15.70
CA THR A 78 -15.17 -9.10 -14.41
C THR A 78 -14.22 -8.83 -13.25
N GLU A 79 -13.02 -9.42 -13.25
CA GLU A 79 -11.99 -9.14 -12.22
C GLU A 79 -11.55 -7.69 -12.26
N ILE A 80 -11.32 -7.13 -13.45
CA ILE A 80 -11.02 -5.69 -13.65
C ILE A 80 -12.13 -4.83 -13.03
N THR A 81 -13.39 -5.17 -13.32
CA THR A 81 -14.55 -4.43 -12.81
C THR A 81 -14.62 -4.51 -11.28
N ALA A 82 -14.42 -5.70 -10.70
CA ALA A 82 -14.41 -5.90 -9.27
C ALA A 82 -13.30 -5.10 -8.58
N ILE A 83 -12.08 -5.12 -9.13
CA ILE A 83 -10.94 -4.34 -8.62
C ILE A 83 -11.24 -2.84 -8.70
N ALA A 84 -11.75 -2.36 -9.83
CA ALA A 84 -12.09 -0.96 -10.01
C ALA A 84 -13.17 -0.49 -9.00
N VAL A 85 -14.20 -1.30 -8.76
CA VAL A 85 -15.23 -1.01 -7.75
C VAL A 85 -14.63 -0.96 -6.34
N ALA A 86 -13.79 -1.94 -5.98
CA ALA A 86 -13.14 -1.99 -4.67
C ALA A 86 -12.21 -0.79 -4.44
N LEU A 87 -11.39 -0.44 -5.42
CA LEU A 87 -10.49 0.71 -5.37
C LEU A 87 -11.27 2.03 -5.24
N ALA A 88 -12.35 2.20 -5.98
CA ALA A 88 -13.16 3.41 -5.89
C ALA A 88 -13.87 3.55 -4.54
N ALA A 89 -14.34 2.45 -3.95
CA ALA A 89 -14.87 2.46 -2.58
C ALA A 89 -13.78 2.89 -1.56
N ALA A 90 -12.53 2.49 -1.79
CA ALA A 90 -11.38 2.86 -0.97
C ALA A 90 -10.84 4.29 -1.21
N GLU A 91 -11.23 4.99 -2.29
CA GLU A 91 -10.80 6.38 -2.54
C GLU A 91 -11.42 7.40 -1.56
N SER A 92 -12.48 6.99 -0.88
CA SER A 92 -13.15 7.80 0.14
C SER A 92 -12.29 7.83 1.41
N ALA A 93 -12.01 8.99 2.00
CA ALA A 93 -11.08 9.27 3.12
C ALA A 93 -10.85 8.12 4.15
N ALA A 94 -10.08 7.13 3.74
CA ALA A 94 -9.81 5.87 4.42
C ALA A 94 -8.30 5.59 4.34
N PRO A 95 -7.78 4.73 5.22
CA PRO A 95 -6.45 4.18 5.07
C PRO A 95 -6.22 3.66 3.65
N PHE A 96 -5.05 3.99 3.11
CA PHE A 96 -4.57 3.63 1.77
C PHE A 96 -5.34 4.30 0.61
N SER A 97 -6.20 5.28 0.84
CA SER A 97 -6.97 5.97 -0.22
C SER A 97 -6.09 6.59 -1.32
N ALA A 98 -4.93 7.15 -0.96
CA ALA A 98 -3.95 7.66 -1.94
C ALA A 98 -3.34 6.53 -2.80
N ALA A 99 -3.02 5.40 -2.18
CA ALA A 99 -2.52 4.23 -2.89
C ALA A 99 -3.61 3.63 -3.80
N ALA A 100 -4.87 3.60 -3.34
CA ALA A 100 -6.01 3.14 -4.12
C ALA A 100 -6.22 3.99 -5.38
N ARG A 101 -6.15 5.33 -5.25
CA ARG A 101 -6.22 6.27 -6.38
C ARG A 101 -5.08 6.05 -7.39
N SER A 102 -3.86 5.86 -6.90
CA SER A 102 -2.69 5.54 -7.73
C SER A 102 -2.87 4.20 -8.46
N ALA A 103 -3.38 3.17 -7.78
CA ALA A 103 -3.67 1.87 -8.37
C ALA A 103 -4.76 1.96 -9.44
N MET A 104 -5.83 2.74 -9.21
CA MET A 104 -6.89 2.99 -10.19
C MET A 104 -6.35 3.66 -11.46
N GLN A 105 -5.46 4.64 -11.31
CA GLN A 105 -4.78 5.29 -12.45
C GLN A 105 -3.96 4.29 -13.26
N LYS A 106 -3.18 3.43 -12.60
CA LYS A 106 -2.38 2.38 -13.25
C LYS A 106 -3.27 1.35 -13.96
N LEU A 107 -4.35 0.91 -13.31
CA LEU A 107 -5.31 -0.04 -13.89
C LEU A 107 -5.96 0.54 -15.15
N THR A 108 -6.41 1.80 -15.08
CA THR A 108 -7.04 2.49 -16.22
C THR A 108 -6.06 2.71 -17.36
N ALA A 109 -4.78 2.98 -17.08
CA ALA A 109 -3.74 3.15 -18.09
C ALA A 109 -3.34 1.83 -18.77
N ALA A 110 -3.41 0.70 -18.04
CA ALA A 110 -3.04 -0.61 -18.56
C ALA A 110 -4.11 -1.24 -19.47
N ILE A 111 -5.37 -0.78 -19.36
CA ILE A 111 -6.49 -1.34 -20.09
C ILE A 111 -6.87 -0.37 -21.22
N ALA A 112 -7.05 -0.88 -22.43
CA ALA A 112 -7.61 -0.07 -23.52
C ALA A 112 -8.94 0.55 -23.07
N ALA A 113 -9.10 1.87 -23.26
CA ALA A 113 -10.07 2.75 -22.59
C ALA A 113 -11.55 2.28 -22.55
N GLY A 114 -11.94 1.25 -23.31
CA GLY A 114 -13.31 0.72 -23.36
C GLY A 114 -13.71 -0.21 -22.21
N SER A 115 -12.80 -0.95 -21.58
CA SER A 115 -13.17 -2.01 -20.61
C SER A 115 -13.30 -1.55 -19.15
N VAL A 116 -12.90 -0.32 -18.82
CA VAL A 116 -12.95 0.22 -17.42
C VAL A 116 -14.06 1.26 -17.23
N ALA A 117 -14.57 1.87 -18.31
CA ALA A 117 -15.57 2.93 -18.23
C ALA A 117 -16.86 2.49 -17.49
N PRO A 118 -17.45 1.31 -17.75
CA PRO A 118 -18.62 0.85 -17.01
C PRO A 118 -18.35 0.64 -15.52
N ALA A 119 -17.16 0.14 -15.17
CA ALA A 119 -16.75 -0.07 -13.79
C ALA A 119 -16.56 1.27 -13.05
N ARG A 120 -16.00 2.28 -13.73
CA ARG A 120 -15.84 3.63 -13.17
C ARG A 120 -17.19 4.32 -12.96
N ASP A 121 -18.14 4.14 -13.88
CA ASP A 121 -19.50 4.66 -13.72
C ASP A 121 -20.27 3.98 -12.59
N LEU A 122 -20.11 2.66 -12.43
CA LEU A 122 -20.65 1.92 -11.30
C LEU A 122 -20.04 2.38 -9.98
N ALA A 123 -18.73 2.53 -9.94
CA ALA A 123 -17.98 3.08 -8.81
C ALA A 123 -18.45 4.49 -8.41
N ARG A 124 -18.68 5.39 -9.36
CA ARG A 124 -19.22 6.74 -9.09
C ARG A 124 -20.61 6.72 -8.44
N ARG A 125 -21.37 5.64 -8.64
CA ARG A 125 -22.70 5.44 -8.02
C ARG A 125 -22.59 4.83 -6.63
N ILE A 126 -21.43 4.33 -6.23
CA ILE A 126 -21.13 3.81 -4.90
C ILE A 126 -20.44 4.92 -4.12
N GLN A 127 -21.20 5.64 -3.30
CA GLN A 127 -20.62 6.65 -2.41
C GLN A 127 -20.38 6.04 -1.03
N VAL A 128 -19.10 5.87 -0.72
CA VAL A 128 -18.66 5.69 0.67
C VAL A 128 -18.22 7.09 1.12
N VAL A 129 -18.81 7.62 2.18
CA VAL A 129 -18.45 8.93 2.75
C VAL A 129 -17.93 8.69 4.17
N PRO A 130 -16.64 8.37 4.34
CA PRO A 130 -16.03 8.27 5.65
C PRO A 130 -15.81 9.68 6.20
N ALA A 131 -15.75 9.78 7.52
CA ALA A 131 -15.31 11.01 8.18
C ALA A 131 -13.88 11.37 7.69
N PRO A 132 -13.60 12.63 7.33
CA PRO A 132 -12.27 13.01 6.87
C PRO A 132 -11.24 12.78 7.97
N LEU A 133 -10.21 11.99 7.65
CA LEU A 133 -9.07 11.72 8.51
C LEU A 133 -7.86 12.55 8.04
N PRO A 134 -7.05 13.14 8.94
CA PRO A 134 -5.84 13.83 8.54
C PRO A 134 -4.83 12.89 7.87
N ASP A 135 -4.30 13.27 6.71
CA ASP A 135 -3.35 12.47 5.90
C ASP A 135 -2.08 12.06 6.69
N GLU A 136 -1.62 12.93 7.60
CA GLU A 136 -0.46 12.67 8.46
C GLU A 136 -0.70 11.50 9.43
N ILE A 137 -1.92 11.39 9.97
CA ILE A 137 -2.30 10.31 10.87
C ILE A 137 -2.41 9.00 10.09
N LEU A 138 -3.09 9.05 8.93
CA LEU A 138 -3.23 7.88 8.06
C LEU A 138 -1.87 7.32 7.66
N SER A 139 -1.00 8.16 7.10
CA SER A 139 0.35 7.75 6.69
C SER A 139 1.18 7.19 7.84
N THR A 140 1.08 7.77 9.04
CA THR A 140 1.77 7.26 10.23
C THR A 140 1.26 5.88 10.63
N VAL A 141 -0.06 5.68 10.69
CA VAL A 141 -0.68 4.40 11.07
C VAL A 141 -0.38 3.31 10.03
N GLU A 142 -0.49 3.64 8.74
CA GLU A 142 -0.18 2.73 7.64
C GLU A 142 1.27 2.23 7.72
N ARG A 143 2.21 3.16 7.96
CA ARG A 143 3.63 2.82 8.16
C ARG A 143 3.84 1.99 9.41
N ALA A 144 3.18 2.31 10.52
CA ALA A 144 3.30 1.55 11.76
C ALA A 144 2.93 0.08 11.56
N ILE A 145 1.85 -0.19 10.81
CA ILE A 145 1.42 -1.55 10.46
C ILE A 145 2.40 -2.21 9.49
N ALA A 146 2.74 -1.54 8.39
CA ALA A 146 3.60 -2.10 7.35
C ALA A 146 5.02 -2.41 7.84
N GLU A 147 5.59 -1.52 8.67
CA GLU A 147 6.94 -1.62 9.22
C GLU A 147 6.97 -2.39 10.56
N ARG A 148 5.81 -2.79 11.11
CA ARG A 148 5.65 -3.38 12.45
C ARG A 148 6.38 -2.55 13.52
N GLN A 149 6.01 -1.29 13.64
CA GLN A 149 6.58 -0.36 14.61
C GLN A 149 5.54 0.11 15.62
N VAL A 150 5.98 0.33 16.86
CA VAL A 150 5.16 0.93 17.90
C VAL A 150 4.81 2.36 17.49
N VAL A 151 3.53 2.70 17.64
CA VAL A 151 3.02 4.04 17.34
C VAL A 151 2.61 4.73 18.62
N TRP A 152 3.11 5.96 18.81
CA TRP A 152 2.61 6.85 19.84
C TRP A 152 1.42 7.62 19.30
N LEU A 153 0.34 7.70 20.08
CA LEU A 153 -0.90 8.38 19.77
C LEU A 153 -1.23 9.37 20.87
N ARG A 154 -1.64 10.58 20.49
CA ARG A 154 -2.48 11.44 21.32
C ARG A 154 -3.94 11.17 20.95
N TYR A 155 -4.68 10.57 21.88
CA TYR A 155 -6.00 10.03 21.62
C TYR A 155 -7.04 10.67 22.55
N GLY A 156 -8.10 11.22 21.96
CA GLY A 156 -9.28 11.66 22.71
C GLY A 156 -10.22 10.49 22.95
N ASP A 157 -10.51 10.19 24.22
CA ASP A 157 -11.46 9.12 24.54
C ASP A 157 -12.93 9.56 24.36
N ALA A 158 -13.87 8.69 24.73
CA ALA A 158 -15.30 8.99 24.60
C ALA A 158 -15.79 10.10 25.55
N ALA A 159 -15.08 10.34 26.65
CA ALA A 159 -15.37 11.41 27.61
C ALA A 159 -14.73 12.74 27.19
N GLY A 160 -13.88 12.74 26.14
CA GLY A 160 -13.17 13.90 25.65
C GLY A 160 -11.81 14.12 26.33
N GLU A 161 -11.41 13.22 27.23
CA GLU A 161 -10.11 13.29 27.88
C GLU A 161 -9.01 12.88 26.90
N GLU A 162 -8.02 13.75 26.76
CA GLU A 162 -6.87 13.48 25.92
C GLU A 162 -5.86 12.66 26.68
N THR A 163 -5.39 11.62 26.02
CA THR A 163 -4.45 10.70 26.63
C THR A 163 -3.38 10.26 25.65
N GLU A 164 -2.18 10.06 26.16
CA GLU A 164 -1.07 9.52 25.38
C GLU A 164 -1.04 7.99 25.50
N ARG A 165 -0.76 7.34 24.37
CA ARG A 165 -0.80 5.89 24.23
C ARG A 165 0.35 5.43 23.35
N GLU A 166 1.09 4.42 23.79
CA GLU A 166 1.92 3.62 22.91
C GLU A 166 1.17 2.35 22.54
N VAL A 167 1.06 2.11 21.23
CA VAL A 167 0.26 1.03 20.67
C VAL A 167 1.13 0.18 19.77
N GLU A 168 1.08 -1.13 19.98
CA GLU A 168 1.70 -2.12 19.10
C GLU A 168 0.63 -2.52 18.05
N PRO A 169 0.74 -2.04 16.80
CA PRO A 169 -0.32 -2.17 15.82
C PRO A 169 -0.43 -3.61 15.30
N ALA A 170 -1.65 -4.13 15.24
CA ALA A 170 -1.96 -5.43 14.65
C ALA A 170 -2.65 -5.30 13.29
N GLY A 171 -3.51 -4.30 13.11
CA GLY A 171 -4.20 -4.08 11.85
C GLY A 171 -5.28 -3.02 11.91
N LEU A 172 -5.99 -2.86 10.79
CA LEU A 172 -7.11 -1.95 10.65
C LEU A 172 -8.41 -2.73 10.46
N LEU A 173 -9.50 -2.20 11.02
CA LEU A 173 -10.85 -2.67 10.72
C LEU A 173 -11.78 -1.49 10.54
N THR A 174 -12.86 -1.73 9.81
CA THR A 174 -13.96 -0.77 9.65
C THR A 174 -15.19 -1.27 10.35
N ALA A 175 -15.88 -0.39 11.06
CA ALA A 175 -17.12 -0.70 11.73
C ALA A 175 -18.00 0.55 11.85
N ARG A 176 -19.29 0.42 11.56
CA ARG A 176 -20.27 1.51 11.64
C ARG A 176 -19.79 2.79 10.93
N GLY A 177 -19.10 2.63 9.80
CA GLY A 177 -18.55 3.74 8.99
C GLY A 177 -17.30 4.41 9.56
N SER A 178 -16.68 3.87 10.61
CA SER A 178 -15.45 4.40 11.21
C SER A 178 -14.30 3.39 11.10
N TRP A 179 -13.09 3.89 10.85
CA TRP A 179 -11.87 3.09 10.88
C TRP A 179 -11.30 3.00 12.28
N TYR A 180 -10.82 1.81 12.64
CA TYR A 180 -10.18 1.51 13.90
C TYR A 180 -8.81 0.91 13.67
N LEU A 181 -7.79 1.46 14.34
CA LEU A 181 -6.53 0.77 14.56
C LEU A 181 -6.70 -0.20 15.71
N ILE A 182 -6.49 -1.49 15.45
CA ILE A 182 -6.42 -2.51 16.50
C ILE A 182 -4.97 -2.73 16.86
N GLY A 183 -4.69 -2.75 18.16
CA GLY A 183 -3.36 -3.03 18.65
C GLY A 183 -3.33 -3.26 20.15
N TRP A 184 -2.18 -3.70 20.63
CA TRP A 184 -1.92 -3.85 22.06
C TRP A 184 -1.57 -2.50 22.66
N CYS A 185 -2.37 -2.04 23.62
CA CYS A 185 -2.16 -0.77 24.31
C CYS A 185 -1.23 -0.97 25.51
N ARG A 186 -0.01 -0.46 25.46
CA ARG A 186 0.98 -0.64 26.54
C ARG A 186 0.55 -0.02 27.86
N LEU A 187 -0.17 1.11 27.82
CA LEU A 187 -0.64 1.71 29.07
C LEU A 187 -1.68 0.84 29.77
N ARG A 188 -2.53 0.14 29.00
CA ARG A 188 -3.63 -0.66 29.53
C ARG A 188 -3.31 -2.15 29.60
N GLN A 189 -2.19 -2.58 29.02
CA GLN A 189 -1.74 -3.97 28.93
C GLN A 189 -2.85 -4.89 28.40
N ALA A 190 -3.50 -4.45 27.31
CA ALA A 190 -4.61 -5.16 26.70
C ALA A 190 -4.81 -4.76 25.22
N GLY A 191 -5.44 -5.64 24.45
CA GLY A 191 -5.93 -5.35 23.10
C GLY A 191 -7.00 -4.27 23.11
N ARG A 192 -6.85 -3.24 22.26
CA ARG A 192 -7.81 -2.14 22.12
C ARG A 192 -7.97 -1.69 20.67
N GLY A 193 -9.17 -1.17 20.39
CA GLY A 193 -9.49 -0.48 19.15
C GLY A 193 -9.46 1.03 19.34
N PHE A 194 -8.72 1.72 18.49
CA PHE A 194 -8.56 3.16 18.48
C PHE A 194 -9.21 3.72 17.22
N ARG A 195 -10.29 4.49 17.37
CA ARG A 195 -10.92 5.13 16.22
C ARG A 195 -9.98 6.15 15.61
N LEU A 196 -9.74 6.07 14.31
CA LEU A 196 -8.80 6.96 13.64
C LEU A 196 -9.23 8.42 13.71
N ASP A 197 -10.55 8.70 13.70
CA ASP A 197 -11.11 10.05 13.77
C ASP A 197 -10.94 10.73 15.14
N ARG A 198 -10.56 9.95 16.16
CA ARG A 198 -10.28 10.43 17.53
C ARG A 198 -8.78 10.60 17.82
N ILE A 199 -7.93 10.25 16.87
CA ILE A 199 -6.48 10.48 16.98
C ILE A 199 -6.22 11.96 16.68
N ARG A 200 -5.55 12.65 17.61
CA ARG A 200 -5.20 14.07 17.49
C ARG A 200 -3.77 14.30 17.00
N ALA A 201 -2.91 13.32 17.23
CA ALA A 201 -1.54 13.27 16.71
C ALA A 201 -1.06 11.82 16.75
N ALA A 202 -0.21 11.46 15.79
CA ALA A 202 0.45 10.16 15.75
C ALA A 202 1.92 10.36 15.36
N ARG A 203 2.81 9.52 15.92
CA ARG A 203 4.20 9.41 15.45
C ARG A 203 4.73 8.01 15.65
N LEU A 204 5.60 7.57 14.75
CA LEU A 204 6.37 6.34 14.93
C LEU A 204 7.39 6.54 16.06
N THR A 205 7.53 5.55 16.94
CA THR A 205 8.56 5.59 17.99
C THR A 205 9.91 5.09 17.49
N GLY A 206 9.93 4.35 16.37
CA GLY A 206 11.10 3.64 15.86
C GLY A 206 11.37 2.31 16.57
N GLU A 207 10.60 1.97 17.60
CA GLU A 207 10.68 0.68 18.27
C GLU A 207 9.92 -0.39 17.48
N PRO A 208 10.48 -1.60 17.30
CA PRO A 208 9.75 -2.70 16.69
C PRO A 208 8.58 -3.14 17.58
N ALA A 209 7.42 -3.33 16.98
CA ALA A 209 6.25 -3.89 17.63
C ALA A 209 6.28 -5.43 17.56
N PRO A 210 5.99 -6.14 18.67
CA PRO A 210 5.69 -7.57 18.65
C PRO A 210 4.56 -7.89 17.68
N ALA A 211 4.60 -9.08 17.08
CA ALA A 211 3.52 -9.55 16.24
C ALA A 211 2.32 -9.93 17.13
N HIS A 212 1.16 -9.34 16.84
CA HIS A 212 -0.11 -9.70 17.45
C HIS A 212 -1.07 -10.14 16.35
N GLU A 213 -1.78 -11.24 16.58
CA GLU A 213 -2.85 -11.63 15.67
C GLU A 213 -4.05 -10.68 15.83
N LEU A 214 -4.52 -10.14 14.71
CA LEU A 214 -5.66 -9.24 14.70
C LEU A 214 -6.91 -9.90 15.28
N ALA A 215 -7.13 -11.18 14.99
CA ALA A 215 -8.27 -11.96 15.48
C ALA A 215 -8.25 -12.08 17.00
N ASP A 216 -7.09 -12.41 17.59
CA ASP A 216 -6.92 -12.53 19.04
C ASP A 216 -7.20 -11.21 19.75
N LEU A 217 -6.62 -10.11 19.26
CA LEU A 217 -6.85 -8.80 19.87
C LEU A 217 -8.29 -8.30 19.64
N ALA A 218 -8.91 -8.62 18.50
CA ALA A 218 -10.29 -8.26 18.20
C ALA A 218 -11.29 -8.99 19.11
N ALA A 219 -11.03 -10.24 19.47
CA ALA A 219 -11.88 -11.05 20.35
C ALA A 219 -11.94 -10.52 21.79
N VAL A 220 -10.85 -9.91 22.27
CA VAL A 220 -10.70 -9.48 23.67
C VAL A 220 -10.87 -7.95 23.83
N LEU A 221 -11.33 -7.25 22.79
CA LEU A 221 -11.61 -5.82 22.88
C LEU A 221 -12.63 -5.56 24.01
N PRO A 222 -12.42 -4.57 24.90
CA PRO A 222 -13.44 -4.11 25.85
C PRO A 222 -14.73 -3.72 25.12
N GLU A 223 -15.92 -4.07 25.64
CA GLU A 223 -17.25 -3.72 25.04
C GLU A 223 -17.35 -2.27 24.56
N GLU A 224 -16.79 -1.34 25.33
CA GLU A 224 -16.76 0.11 25.04
C GLU A 224 -15.92 0.48 23.80
N THR A 225 -14.99 -0.39 23.45
CA THR A 225 -14.09 -0.28 22.28
C THR A 225 -14.34 -1.36 21.24
N LYS A 226 -15.25 -2.30 21.52
CA LYS A 226 -15.72 -3.28 20.54
C LYS A 226 -16.52 -2.51 19.49
N PRO A 227 -16.13 -2.61 18.23
CA PRO A 227 -17.08 -2.34 17.18
C PRO A 227 -18.11 -3.48 17.24
N ALA A 228 -19.32 -3.17 17.72
CA ALA A 228 -20.27 -4.18 18.22
C ALA A 228 -20.69 -5.27 17.21
N ASP A 229 -20.28 -5.16 15.94
CA ASP A 229 -20.73 -6.01 14.84
C ASP A 229 -19.57 -6.77 14.15
N VAL A 230 -18.31 -6.62 14.60
CA VAL A 230 -17.13 -7.13 13.86
C VAL A 230 -16.77 -8.58 14.21
N LEU A 231 -17.17 -9.08 15.38
CA LEU A 231 -16.81 -10.44 15.78
C LEU A 231 -17.55 -11.52 14.98
N ASP A 232 -18.77 -11.24 14.51
CA ASP A 232 -19.55 -12.19 13.69
C ASP A 232 -18.98 -12.41 12.29
N ALA A 233 -18.14 -11.49 11.79
CA ALA A 233 -17.53 -11.59 10.46
C ALA A 233 -16.15 -12.25 10.48
N LEU A 234 -15.38 -12.10 11.58
CA LEU A 234 -14.02 -12.67 11.71
C LEU A 234 -14.00 -14.08 12.32
N THR A 235 -15.11 -14.56 12.90
CA THR A 235 -15.20 -15.88 13.56
C THR A 235 -15.96 -16.93 12.76
N ARG A 236 -16.44 -16.61 11.54
CA ARG A 236 -17.08 -17.63 10.70
C ARG A 236 -15.98 -18.48 10.03
N PRO A 237 -15.83 -19.77 10.38
CA PRO A 237 -15.06 -20.66 9.54
C PRO A 237 -15.73 -20.71 8.16
N GLU A 238 -14.92 -20.63 7.10
CA GLU A 238 -15.38 -20.84 5.73
C GLU A 238 -16.21 -22.13 5.68
N GLN A 239 -17.50 -22.00 5.34
CA GLN A 239 -18.38 -23.11 4.96
C GLN A 239 -18.53 -23.13 3.45
#